data_AF-A0A1I4AT54-F1
#
_entry.id   AF-A0A1I4AT54-F1
#
_cell.length_a   1.000
_cell.length_b   1.000
_cell.length_c   1.000
_cell.angle_alpha   90.00
_cell.angle_beta   90.00
_cell.angle_gamma   90.00
#
_symmetry.space_group_name_H-M   'P 1'
#
loop_
_entity.id
_entity.type
_entity.pdbx_description
1 polymer ?
#
loop_
_entity_poly.entity_id
_entity_poly.type
_entity_poly.pdbx_seq_one_letter_code
_entity_poly.pdbx_strand_id
1 'polypeptide(L)' 'MEGNHYFPPEAVCNEYLQPSETQTICPWKGKAHYFSLVVDGKKNDDSAWYYPDPKPAAQSMAGKIGFWKGVRIEA' A
#
# COMPACT_ATOMS: atom_id res chain seq x y z
N MET A 1 13.93 4.75 9.58
CA MET A 1 12.73 4.19 10.22
C MET A 1 11.57 4.79 9.47
N GLU A 2 11.13 4.16 8.38
CA GLU A 2 10.19 4.80 7.45
C GLU A 2 8.83 4.95 8.11
N GLY A 3 8.48 6.20 8.45
CA GLY A 3 7.21 6.62 9.03
C GLY A 3 6.05 6.55 8.03
N ASN A 4 5.93 5.42 7.34
CA ASN A 4 4.80 5.17 6.45
C ASN A 4 3.57 4.92 7.32
N HIS A 5 2.50 5.65 7.04
CA HIS A 5 1.21 5.41 7.68
C HIS A 5 0.52 4.21 7.01
N TYR A 6 0.04 3.30 7.84
CA TYR A 6 -0.62 2.07 7.40
C TYR A 6 -2.06 2.07 7.90
N PHE A 7 -2.98 1.94 6.97
CA PHE A 7 -4.42 1.94 7.24
C PHE A 7 -4.97 0.52 7.08
N PRO A 8 -5.91 0.10 7.94
CA PRO A 8 -6.64 -1.14 7.69
C PRO A 8 -7.44 -1.00 6.38
N PRO A 9 -7.64 -2.10 5.62
CA PRO A 9 -8.29 -2.05 4.31
C PRO A 9 -9.74 -1.53 4.36
N GLU A 10 -10.41 -1.67 5.52
CA GLU A 10 -11.75 -1.10 5.76
C GLU A 10 -11.77 0.42 5.90
N ALA A 11 -10.65 1.04 6.26
CA ALA A 11 -10.51 2.49 6.38
C ALA A 11 -10.08 3.15 5.06
N VAL A 12 -9.96 2.37 3.98
CA VAL A 12 -9.56 2.84 2.66
C VAL A 12 -10.72 2.66 1.69
N CYS A 13 -10.98 3.70 0.88
CA CYS A 13 -11.96 3.64 -0.21
C CYS A 13 -11.43 2.75 -1.34
N ASN A 14 -11.74 1.46 -1.27
CA ASN A 14 -11.28 0.45 -2.23
C ASN A 14 -11.72 0.74 -3.68
N GLU A 15 -12.76 1.55 -3.90
CA GLU A 15 -13.22 1.96 -5.23
C GLU A 15 -12.15 2.72 -6.05
N TYR A 16 -11.22 3.41 -5.37
CA TYR A 16 -10.13 4.14 -6.02
C TYR A 16 -8.86 3.30 -6.16
N LEU A 17 -8.83 2.07 -5.63
CA LEU A 17 -7.69 1.18 -5.72
C LEU A 17 -7.83 0.25 -6.92
N GLN A 18 -6.93 0.37 -7.89
CA GLN A 18 -6.81 -0.57 -8.99
C GLN A 18 -5.61 -1.49 -8.75
N PRO A 19 -5.78 -2.83 -8.77
CA PRO A 19 -4.66 -3.75 -8.59
C PRO A 19 -3.61 -3.54 -9.68
N SER A 20 -2.35 -3.56 -9.28
CA SER A 20 -1.19 -3.53 -10.17
C SER A 20 -0.52 -4.90 -10.21
N GLU A 21 0.11 -5.20 -11.34
CA GLU A 21 0.96 -6.39 -11.49
C GLU A 21 2.32 -6.21 -10.79
N THR A 22 2.67 -4.97 -10.42
CA THR A 22 3.91 -4.64 -9.72
C THR A 22 3.98 -5.33 -8.37
N GLN A 23 5.12 -5.98 -8.12
CA GLN A 23 5.45 -6.65 -6.88
C GLN A 23 6.93 -6.42 -6.56
N THR A 24 7.25 -6.19 -5.29
CA THR A 24 8.64 -6.04 -4.85
C THR A 24 8.90 -6.93 -3.65
N ILE A 25 10.17 -7.31 -3.44
CA ILE A 25 10.57 -8.17 -2.34
C ILE A 25 11.46 -7.35 -1.41
N CYS A 26 11.01 -7.20 -0.16
CA CYS A 26 11.82 -6.64 0.90
C CYS A 26 12.42 -7.80 1.74
N PRO A 27 13.73 -7.83 1.99
CA PRO A 27 14.38 -8.92 2.73
C PRO A 27 13.80 -9.18 4.12
N TRP A 28 13.26 -8.13 4.75
CA TRP A 28 12.78 -8.17 6.13
C TRP A 28 11.27 -7.98 6.27
N LYS A 29 10.57 -7.37 5.30
CA LYS A 29 9.11 -7.23 5.32
C LYS A 29 8.38 -8.34 4.58
N GLY A 30 8.98 -8.97 3.56
CA GLY A 30 8.31 -9.92 2.69
C GLY A 30 7.95 -9.31 1.32
N LYS A 31 6.93 -9.88 0.66
CA LYS A 31 6.53 -9.49 -0.68
C LYS A 31 5.47 -8.38 -0.63
N ALA A 32 5.77 -7.22 -1.20
CA ALA A 32 4.83 -6.13 -1.36
C ALA A 32 4.03 -6.32 -2.66
N HIS A 33 2.73 -6.06 -2.56
CA HIS A 33 1.81 -5.96 -3.69
C HIS A 33 1.36 -4.50 -3.80
N TYR A 34 1.14 -4.03 -5.02
CA TYR A 34 0.85 -2.63 -5.28
C TYR A 34 -0.56 -2.43 -5.85
N PHE A 35 -1.13 -1.26 -5.54
CA PHE A 35 -2.31 -0.71 -6.18
C PHE A 35 -1.95 0.63 -6.82
N SER A 36 -2.60 0.94 -7.93
CA SER A 36 -2.61 2.28 -8.51
C SER A 36 -3.87 3.01 -8.04
N LEU A 37 -3.74 4.26 -7.63
CA LEU A 37 -4.90 5.11 -7.34
C LEU A 37 -5.49 5.64 -8.64
N VAL A 38 -6.80 5.51 -8.79
CA VAL A 38 -7.55 6.09 -9.91
C VAL A 38 -8.59 7.05 -9.35
N VAL A 39 -8.40 8.34 -9.58
CA VAL A 39 -9.30 9.41 -9.10
C VAL A 39 -9.57 10.36 -10.26
N ASP A 40 -10.85 10.65 -10.53
CA ASP A 40 -11.29 11.51 -11.62
C ASP A 40 -10.69 11.13 -12.99
N GLY A 41 -10.57 9.82 -13.26
CA GLY A 41 -9.99 9.29 -14.50
C GLY A 41 -8.47 9.44 -14.61
N LYS A 42 -7.78 9.98 -13.60
CA LYS A 42 -6.32 10.06 -13.55
C LYS A 42 -5.77 8.89 -12.73
N LYS A 43 -4.76 8.22 -13.30
CA LYS A 43 -4.06 7.12 -12.65
C LYS A 43 -2.76 7.60 -12.03
N ASN A 44 -2.51 7.21 -10.79
CA ASN A 44 -1.22 7.33 -10.12
C ASN A 44 -0.65 5.91 -9.89
N ASP A 45 0.28 5.50 -10.74
CA ASP A 45 0.76 4.13 -10.80
C ASP A 45 1.51 3.67 -9.55
N ASP A 46 1.13 2.49 -9.06
CA ASP A 46 1.68 1.84 -7.87
C ASP A 46 1.75 2.75 -6.65
N SER A 47 0.80 3.68 -6.48
CA SER A 47 0.82 4.71 -5.42
C SER A 47 0.33 4.23 -4.06
N ALA A 48 -0.14 2.99 -3.97
CA ALA A 48 -0.43 2.31 -2.72
C ALA A 48 0.17 0.91 -2.73
N TRP A 49 0.47 0.36 -1.54
CA TRP A 49 1.00 -0.98 -1.40
C TRP A 49 0.56 -1.66 -0.11
N TYR A 50 0.65 -2.97 -0.09
CA TYR A 50 0.34 -3.79 1.08
C TYR A 50 1.20 -5.06 1.08
N TYR A 51 1.28 -5.70 2.24
CA TYR A 51 1.95 -6.98 2.41
C TYR A 51 0.89 -8.04 2.77
N PRO A 52 0.50 -8.93 1.84
CA PRO A 52 -0.47 -10.00 2.16
C PRO A 52 0.13 -11.03 3.12
N ASP A 53 1.41 -11.34 2.96
CA ASP A 53 2.15 -12.30 3.79
C ASP A 53 3.48 -11.68 4.25
N PRO A 54 3.46 -10.78 5.26
CA PRO A 54 4.68 -10.20 5.77
C PRO A 54 5.44 -11.18 6.67
N LYS A 55 6.77 -11.01 6.71
CA LYS A 55 7.63 -11.72 7.67
C LYS A 55 7.26 -11.40 9.12
N PRO A 56 7.64 -12.25 10.10
CA PRO A 56 7.24 -12.08 11.50
C PRO A 56 7.51 -10.70 12.11
N ALA A 57 8.64 -10.08 11.74
CA ALA A 57 9.02 -8.74 12.20
C ALA A 57 8.09 -7.62 11.70
N ALA A 58 7.27 -7.89 10.68
CA ALA A 58 6.33 -6.95 10.05
C ALA A 58 4.87 -7.45 10.11
N GLN A 59 4.54 -8.42 10.97
CA GLN A 59 3.18 -8.95 11.12
C GLN A 59 2.14 -7.86 11.47
N SER A 60 2.53 -6.84 12.26
CA SER A 60 1.62 -5.75 12.65
C SER A 60 1.11 -4.88 11.50
N MET A 61 1.72 -4.97 10.30
CA MET A 61 1.28 -4.29 9.07
C MET A 61 0.69 -5.24 8.03
N ALA A 62 0.43 -6.50 8.38
CA ALA A 62 -0.20 -7.49 7.49
C ALA A 62 -1.54 -6.98 6.96
N GLY A 63 -1.71 -7.03 5.64
CA GLY A 63 -2.93 -6.60 4.96
C GLY A 63 -3.23 -5.10 5.03
N LYS A 64 -2.40 -4.30 5.73
CA LYS A 64 -2.59 -2.84 5.80
C LYS A 64 -2.03 -2.16 4.57
N ILE A 65 -2.67 -1.06 4.19
CA ILE A 65 -2.37 -0.31 2.98
C ILE A 65 -1.56 0.93 3.35
N GLY A 66 -0.40 1.09 2.71
CA GLY A 66 0.42 2.30 2.76
C GLY A 66 0.31 3.09 1.45
N PHE A 67 0.64 4.38 1.51
CA PHE A 67 0.53 5.31 0.38
C PHE A 67 1.80 6.16 0.20
N TRP A 68 2.13 6.49 -1.05
CA TRP A 68 3.32 7.28 -1.43
C TRP A 68 3.10 7.93 -2.80
N LYS A 69 4.19 8.34 -3.49
CA LYS A 69 4.16 8.92 -4.84
C LYS A 69 3.20 10.13 -4.95
N GLY A 70 3.40 11.11 -4.06
CA GLY A 70 2.63 12.35 -4.05
C GLY A 70 1.30 12.27 -3.30
N VAL A 71 0.93 11.12 -2.73
CA VAL A 71 -0.17 11.05 -1.76
C VAL A 71 0.24 11.77 -0.47
N ARG A 72 -0.54 12.77 -0.08
CA ARG A 72 -0.37 13.52 1.17
C ARG A 72 -1.28 12.92 2.25
N ILE A 73 -0.73 12.70 3.43
CA ILE A 73 -1.43 12.15 4.58
C ILE A 73 -1.54 13.26 5.62
N GLU A 74 -2.77 13.56 6.05
CA GLU A 74 -3.09 14.61 7.00
C GLU A 74 -3.90 14.02 8.16
N ALA A 75 -3.85 14.67 9.33
CA ALA A 75 -4.52 14.23 10.56
C ALA A 75 -5.85 14.96 10.77
#